data_AF-A0A2A3YB98-F1
#
_entry.id   AF-A0A2A3YB98-F1
#
_cell.length_a   1.000
_cell.length_b   1.000
_cell.length_c   1.000
_cell.angle_alpha   90.00
_cell.angle_beta   90.00
_cell.angle_gamma   90.00
#
_symmetry.space_group_name_H-M   'P 1'
#
loop_
_entity.id
_entity.type
_entity.pdbx_description
1 polymer ?
#
loop_
_entity_poly.entity_id
_entity_poly.type
_entity_poly.pdbx_seq_one_letter_code
_entity_poly.pdbx_strand_id
1 'polypeptide(L)'
;MSKPRKSSAALAAREKARAKAEEITRRNEELIELAAGFFVHEDQLTKIDEDTEQKIAELRMAAEQKKTTTQAEAMKVVGRMLETGESKKSIGERLGLSSAELKMYIPPVAQKSPEEN
;
A
#
# COMPACT_ATOMS: atom_id res chain seq x y z
N MET A 1 21.77 -29.59 -76.42
CA MET A 1 21.42 -28.31 -75.76
C MET A 1 20.41 -28.54 -74.64
N SER A 2 20.85 -28.30 -73.41
CA SER A 2 20.13 -27.83 -72.21
C SER A 2 18.91 -28.58 -71.64
N LYS A 3 19.13 -29.32 -70.54
CA LYS A 3 18.16 -29.44 -69.43
C LYS A 3 18.84 -29.40 -68.03
N PRO A 4 19.40 -28.25 -67.58
CA PRO A 4 19.88 -28.09 -66.20
C PRO A 4 18.97 -27.21 -65.30
N ARG A 5 17.79 -26.77 -65.76
CA ARG A 5 17.04 -25.69 -65.09
C ARG A 5 16.07 -26.11 -63.98
N LYS A 6 15.68 -27.38 -63.90
CA LYS A 6 14.70 -27.86 -62.89
C LYS A 6 15.33 -28.09 -61.51
N SER A 7 16.58 -28.56 -61.46
CA SER A 7 17.29 -28.80 -60.19
C SER A 7 17.72 -27.49 -59.51
N SER A 8 18.19 -26.50 -60.27
CA SER A 8 18.57 -25.19 -59.74
C SER A 8 17.38 -24.42 -59.18
N ALA A 9 16.21 -24.49 -59.86
CA ALA A 9 14.98 -23.88 -59.36
C ALA A 9 14.47 -24.55 -58.06
N ALA A 10 14.59 -25.88 -57.95
CA ALA A 10 14.21 -26.61 -56.74
C ALA A 10 15.15 -26.34 -55.56
N LEU A 11 16.46 -26.18 -55.82
CA LEU A 11 17.44 -25.76 -54.81
C LEU A 11 17.15 -24.34 -54.31
N ALA A 12 16.96 -23.38 -55.22
CA ALA A 12 16.62 -22.00 -54.86
C ALA A 12 15.31 -21.90 -54.06
N ALA A 13 14.29 -22.71 -54.40
CA ALA A 13 13.05 -22.77 -53.63
C ALA A 13 13.26 -23.32 -52.20
N ARG A 14 14.11 -24.33 -52.03
CA ARG A 14 14.45 -24.90 -50.71
C ARG A 14 15.26 -23.91 -49.87
N GLU A 15 16.22 -23.23 -50.45
CA GLU A 15 17.00 -22.19 -49.76
C GLU A 15 16.11 -21.04 -49.29
N LYS A 16 15.20 -20.55 -50.16
CA LYS A 16 14.23 -19.52 -49.79
C LYS A 16 13.28 -19.97 -48.68
N ALA A 17 12.85 -21.23 -48.70
CA ALA A 17 12.01 -21.80 -47.65
C ALA A 17 12.77 -21.89 -46.31
N ARG A 18 14.06 -22.28 -46.32
CA ARG A 18 14.91 -22.31 -45.13
C ARG A 18 15.15 -20.92 -44.55
N ALA A 19 15.53 -19.95 -45.39
CA ALA A 19 15.73 -18.57 -44.94
C ALA A 19 14.46 -17.98 -44.30
N LYS A 20 13.29 -18.26 -44.88
CA LYS A 20 12.00 -17.83 -44.29
C LYS A 20 11.69 -18.56 -42.98
N ALA A 21 12.02 -19.84 -42.87
CA ALA A 21 11.85 -20.58 -41.62
C ALA A 21 12.76 -20.02 -40.51
N GLU A 22 14.03 -19.74 -40.83
CA GLU A 22 14.99 -19.11 -39.91
C GLU A 22 14.51 -17.72 -39.45
N GLU A 23 14.00 -16.89 -40.37
CA GLU A 23 13.43 -15.58 -40.04
C GLU A 23 12.22 -15.68 -39.09
N ILE A 24 11.31 -16.63 -39.35
CA ILE A 24 10.15 -16.87 -38.47
C ILE A 24 10.61 -17.36 -37.10
N THR A 25 11.56 -18.28 -37.04
CA THR A 25 12.11 -18.79 -35.78
C THR A 25 12.73 -17.68 -34.96
N ARG A 26 13.61 -16.86 -35.57
CA ARG A 26 14.24 -15.73 -34.90
C ARG A 26 13.21 -14.75 -34.36
N ARG A 27 12.20 -14.40 -35.16
CA ARG A 27 11.13 -13.49 -34.72
C ARG A 27 10.33 -14.10 -33.55
N ASN A 28 10.08 -15.40 -33.57
CA ASN A 28 9.37 -16.06 -32.47
C ASN A 28 10.22 -16.09 -31.20
N GLU A 29 11.53 -16.31 -31.29
CA GLU A 29 12.46 -16.22 -30.16
C GLU A 29 12.45 -14.81 -29.55
N GLU A 30 12.55 -13.77 -30.39
CA GLU A 30 12.46 -12.36 -29.94
C GLU A 30 11.11 -12.07 -29.25
N LEU A 31 10.00 -12.60 -29.76
CA LEU A 31 8.68 -12.45 -29.13
C LEU A 31 8.58 -13.20 -27.78
N ILE A 32 9.20 -14.37 -27.66
CA ILE A 32 9.23 -15.14 -26.41
C ILE A 32 10.02 -14.37 -25.34
N GLU A 33 11.17 -13.79 -25.71
CA GLU A 33 11.97 -12.95 -24.79
C GLU A 33 11.20 -11.71 -24.32
N LEU A 34 10.53 -11.02 -25.24
CA LEU A 34 9.69 -9.86 -24.91
C LEU A 34 8.52 -10.25 -23.99
N ALA A 35 7.87 -11.40 -24.24
CA ALA A 35 6.81 -11.91 -23.38
C ALA A 35 7.33 -12.26 -21.98
N ALA A 36 8.49 -12.90 -21.89
CA ALA A 36 9.12 -13.17 -20.59
C ALA A 36 9.42 -11.87 -19.82
N GLY A 37 9.95 -10.85 -20.51
CA GLY A 37 10.17 -9.53 -19.93
C GLY A 37 8.88 -8.86 -19.44
N PHE A 38 7.80 -8.97 -20.22
CA PHE A 38 6.48 -8.45 -19.82
C PHE A 38 6.00 -9.07 -18.50
N PHE A 39 6.01 -10.40 -18.38
CA PHE A 39 5.54 -11.07 -17.16
C PHE A 39 6.41 -10.74 -15.94
N VAL A 40 7.73 -10.60 -16.11
CA VAL A 40 8.61 -10.13 -15.02
C VAL A 40 8.20 -8.73 -14.55
N HIS A 41 7.86 -7.83 -15.47
CA HIS A 41 7.39 -6.50 -15.10
C HIS A 41 5.99 -6.51 -14.48
N GLU A 42 5.08 -7.35 -14.96
CA GLU A 42 3.76 -7.54 -14.36
C GLU A 42 3.89 -8.01 -12.90
N ASP A 43 4.71 -9.03 -12.64
CA ASP A 43 5.00 -9.53 -11.29
C ASP A 43 5.61 -8.44 -10.39
N GLN A 44 6.48 -7.59 -10.95
CA GLN A 44 7.06 -6.46 -10.22
C GLN A 44 5.99 -5.43 -9.84
N LEU A 45 5.05 -5.13 -10.73
CA LEU A 45 3.94 -4.21 -10.43
C LEU A 45 3.07 -4.75 -9.30
N THR A 46 2.69 -6.03 -9.36
CA THR A 46 1.92 -6.67 -8.28
C THR A 46 2.64 -6.60 -6.94
N LYS A 47 3.96 -6.88 -6.92
CA LYS A 47 4.76 -6.76 -5.70
C LYS A 47 4.81 -5.33 -5.15
N ILE A 48 4.88 -4.32 -6.03
CA ILE A 48 4.86 -2.92 -5.60
C ILE A 48 3.55 -2.61 -4.90
N ASP A 49 2.42 -3.05 -5.44
CA ASP A 49 1.11 -2.82 -4.84
C ASP A 49 0.97 -3.55 -3.49
N GLU A 50 1.38 -4.83 -3.42
CA GLU A 50 1.37 -5.62 -2.19
C GLU A 50 2.24 -4.98 -1.08
N ASP A 51 3.48 -4.61 -1.41
CA ASP A 51 4.40 -3.95 -0.47
C ASP A 51 3.85 -2.60 -0.01
N THR A 52 3.16 -1.87 -0.89
CA THR A 52 2.58 -0.57 -0.57
C THR A 52 1.41 -0.72 0.39
N GLU A 53 0.50 -1.67 0.14
CA GLU A 53 -0.62 -1.97 1.04
C GLU A 53 -0.14 -2.45 2.41
N GLN A 54 0.90 -3.30 2.46
CA GLN A 54 1.52 -3.72 3.72
C GLN A 54 2.05 -2.52 4.51
N LYS A 55 2.81 -1.62 3.87
CA LYS A 55 3.34 -0.41 4.53
C LYS A 55 2.22 0.52 5.00
N ILE A 56 1.14 0.68 4.22
CA ILE A 56 -0.01 1.47 4.64
C ILE A 56 -0.66 0.87 5.88
N ALA A 57 -0.84 -0.45 5.92
CA ALA A 57 -1.41 -1.15 7.07
C ALA A 57 -0.55 -0.96 8.33
N GLU A 58 0.77 -1.15 8.22
CA GLU A 58 1.72 -0.93 9.32
C GLU A 58 1.67 0.52 9.83
N LEU A 59 1.68 1.49 8.92
CA LEU A 59 1.59 2.91 9.28
C LEU A 59 0.27 3.24 9.98
N ARG A 60 -0.85 2.68 9.52
CA ARG A 60 -2.16 2.86 10.17
C ARG A 60 -2.17 2.27 11.57
N MET A 61 -1.64 1.06 11.76
CA MET A 61 -1.53 0.43 13.08
C MET A 61 -0.65 1.25 14.03
N ALA A 62 0.52 1.69 13.56
CA ALA A 62 1.43 2.51 14.33
C ALA A 62 0.81 3.87 14.69
N ALA A 63 0.08 4.49 13.76
CA ALA A 63 -0.63 5.73 14.01
C ALA A 63 -1.74 5.56 15.06
N GLU A 64 -2.50 4.47 15.00
CA GLU A 64 -3.56 4.19 15.97
C GLU A 64 -3.00 3.94 17.38
N GLN A 65 -1.90 3.17 17.47
CA GLN A 65 -1.22 2.96 18.74
C GLN A 65 -0.68 4.28 19.33
N LYS A 66 -0.13 5.16 18.50
CA LYS A 66 0.31 6.49 18.94
C LYS A 66 -0.87 7.34 19.42
N LYS A 67 -1.96 7.40 18.65
CA LYS A 67 -3.17 8.14 19.03
C LYS A 67 -3.73 7.69 20.36
N THR A 68 -3.90 6.38 20.55
CA THR A 68 -4.42 5.81 21.81
C THR A 68 -3.50 6.10 22.99
N THR A 69 -2.17 6.01 22.79
CA THR A 69 -1.19 6.35 23.83
C THR A 69 -1.25 7.83 24.19
N THR A 70 -1.22 8.73 23.21
CA THR A 70 -1.33 10.18 23.42
C THR A 70 -2.67 10.55 24.07
N GLN A 71 -3.76 9.90 23.67
CA GLN A 71 -5.08 10.12 24.28
C GLN A 71 -5.10 9.69 25.74
N ALA A 72 -4.51 8.54 26.08
CA ALA A 72 -4.41 8.08 27.47
C ALA A 72 -3.55 9.04 28.32
N GLU A 73 -2.49 9.61 27.76
CA GLU A 73 -1.68 10.64 28.43
C GLU A 73 -2.47 11.94 28.66
N ALA A 74 -3.22 12.40 27.65
CA ALA A 74 -4.11 13.55 27.79
C ALA A 74 -5.17 13.31 28.89
N MET A 75 -5.78 12.12 28.94
CA MET A 75 -6.70 11.72 30.00
C MET A 75 -6.05 11.78 31.39
N LYS A 76 -4.80 11.31 31.53
CA LYS A 76 -4.05 11.40 32.79
C LYS A 76 -3.78 12.84 33.21
N VAL A 77 -3.50 13.74 32.26
CA VAL A 77 -3.34 15.18 32.55
C VAL A 77 -4.65 15.77 33.06
N VAL A 78 -5.76 15.54 32.36
CA VAL A 78 -7.09 16.03 32.78
C VAL A 78 -7.50 15.44 34.13
N GLY A 79 -7.22 14.15 34.38
CA GLY A 79 -7.42 13.52 35.68
C GLY A 79 -6.67 14.23 36.81
N ARG A 80 -5.38 14.53 36.61
CA ARG A 80 -4.58 15.31 37.58
C ARG A 80 -5.10 16.73 37.78
N MET A 81 -5.64 17.37 36.75
CA MET A 81 -6.28 18.70 36.89
C MET A 81 -7.57 18.62 37.71
N LEU A 82 -8.32 17.52 37.63
CA LEU A 82 -9.50 17.32 38.47
C LEU A 82 -9.11 17.07 39.94
N GLU A 83 -8.01 16.37 40.17
CA GLU A 83 -7.49 16.09 41.52
C GLU A 83 -7.03 17.35 42.26
N THR A 84 -6.74 18.47 41.57
CA THR A 84 -6.45 19.76 42.23
C THR A 84 -7.69 20.45 42.77
N GLY A 85 -8.89 19.90 42.54
CA GLY A 85 -10.16 20.48 42.97
C GLY A 85 -10.73 21.52 42.00
N GLU A 86 -10.12 21.75 40.83
CA GLU A 86 -10.70 22.63 39.80
C GLU A 86 -12.00 22.03 39.23
N SER A 87 -12.99 22.88 38.98
CA SER A 87 -14.23 22.44 38.36
C SER A 87 -14.01 22.05 36.89
N LYS A 88 -14.80 21.07 36.39
CA LYS A 88 -14.79 20.67 34.97
C LYS A 88 -14.95 21.87 34.02
N LYS A 89 -15.77 22.86 34.40
CA LYS A 89 -15.96 24.09 33.62
C LYS A 89 -14.68 24.91 33.52
N SER A 90 -14.01 25.15 34.64
CA SER A 90 -12.75 25.92 34.68
C SER A 90 -11.61 25.21 33.94
N ILE A 91 -11.52 23.89 34.06
CA ILE A 91 -10.56 23.08 33.31
C ILE A 91 -10.82 23.18 31.80
N GLY A 92 -12.09 23.07 31.38
CA GLY A 92 -12.47 23.23 29.96
C GLY A 92 -12.10 24.60 29.42
N GLU A 93 -12.41 25.67 30.15
CA GLU A 93 -12.02 27.05 29.80
C GLU A 93 -10.49 27.21 29.70
N ARG A 94 -9.73 26.62 30.63
CA ARG A 94 -8.26 26.68 30.63
C ARG A 94 -7.63 25.92 29.46
N LEU A 95 -8.21 24.78 29.09
CA LEU A 95 -7.72 23.95 27.98
C LEU A 95 -8.29 24.39 26.62
N GLY A 96 -9.18 25.39 26.58
CA GLY A 96 -9.87 25.80 25.37
C GLY A 96 -10.81 24.74 24.79
N LEU A 97 -11.29 23.82 25.64
CA LEU A 97 -12.16 22.71 25.26
C LEU A 97 -13.61 23.02 25.61
N SER A 98 -14.53 22.67 24.71
CA SER A 98 -15.94 22.62 25.04
C SER A 98 -16.22 21.54 26.09
N SER A 99 -17.37 21.63 26.75
CA SER A 99 -17.78 20.61 27.72
C SER A 99 -17.95 19.23 27.09
N ALA A 100 -18.25 19.15 25.78
CA ALA A 100 -18.35 17.89 25.05
C ALA A 100 -16.98 17.27 24.78
N GLU A 101 -16.00 18.08 24.35
CA GLU A 101 -14.64 17.63 24.12
C GLU A 101 -13.95 17.23 25.42
N LEU A 102 -14.14 18.00 26.49
CA LEU A 102 -13.57 17.67 27.80
C LEU A 102 -14.05 16.30 28.30
N LYS A 103 -15.32 15.95 28.08
CA LYS A 103 -15.86 14.63 28.47
C LYS A 103 -15.12 13.46 27.81
N MET A 104 -14.56 13.65 26.60
CA MET A 104 -13.78 12.62 25.92
C MET A 104 -12.44 12.32 26.60
N TYR A 105 -11.96 13.24 27.47
CA TYR A 105 -10.71 13.08 28.22
C TYR A 105 -10.93 12.80 29.70
N ILE A 106 -12.18 12.80 30.19
CA ILE A 106 -12.47 12.45 31.58
C ILE A 106 -12.59 10.92 31.67
N PRO A 107 -11.73 10.24 32.45
CA PRO A 107 -11.81 8.80 32.62
C PRO A 107 -13.18 8.39 33.19
N PRO A 108 -13.76 7.25 32.77
CA PRO A 108 -15.11 6.85 33.18
C PRO A 108 -15.28 6.70 34.71
N VAL A 109 -14.20 6.46 35.45
CA VAL A 109 -14.21 6.42 36.94
C VAL A 109 -14.47 7.81 37.56
N ALA A 110 -14.02 8.90 36.92
CA ALA A 110 -14.24 10.29 37.36
C ALA A 110 -15.55 10.91 36.84
N GLN A 111 -16.31 10.16 36.04
CA GLN A 111 -17.65 10.56 35.60
C GLN A 111 -18.72 10.28 36.68
N LYS A 112 -18.38 9.51 37.72
CA LYS A 112 -19.28 8.99 38.75
C LYS A 112 -19.25 9.76 40.08
N SER A 113 -18.90 11.05 40.07
CA SER A 113 -19.09 11.92 41.24
C SER A 113 -20.34 12.79 41.02
N PRO A 114 -21.54 12.30 41.38
CA PRO A 114 -22.67 13.17 41.63
C PRO A 114 -22.53 13.78 43.02
N GLU A 115 -22.87 15.06 43.11
CA GLU A 115 -23.65 15.63 44.20
C GLU A 115 -23.87 14.73 45.43
N GLU A 116 -23.17 15.01 46.53
CA GLU A 116 -23.70 14.74 47.87
C GLU A 116 -23.40 15.96 48.75
N ASN A 117 -24.47 16.74 48.98
CA ASN A 117 -24.77 17.77 49.99
C ASN A 117 -23.63 18.66 50.53
#